data_AF-A0AAU9KYF0-F1
#
_entry.id   AF-A0AAU9KYF0-F1
#
_cell.length_a   1.000
_cell.length_b   1.000
_cell.length_c   1.000
_cell.angle_alpha   90.00
_cell.angle_beta   90.00
_cell.angle_gamma   90.00
#
_symmetry.space_group_name_H-M   'P 1'
#
loop_
_entity.id
_entity.type
_entity.pdbx_description
1 polymer ?
#
loop_
_entity_poly.entity_id
_entity_poly.type
_entity_poly.pdbx_seq_one_letter_code
_entity_poly.pdbx_strand_id
1 'polypeptide(L)'
;MKRHKGVWTKSATGFHEVRGTTLGIVGYGRIGSQVSVLAELLGMKVDFYDPIKCLPLGNARQVDSLEEVLEMANAVTLHVPATTTTNKMINRETIARMKDGASLVNNARGTEPAKNGEPFDTLLRGLPNVILTPHIGGSTEETQANIAVEVASKLVRYINEGSTTTSTNTPEIDMLPIRTNSMRILHMHHNVPGVSDPEVEKFHAKVVTRELKKIKETIFVRAII
;
A
#
# COMPACT_ATOMS: atom_id res chain seq x y z
N MET A 1 -17.33 -23.67 -14.41
CA MET A 1 -18.04 -24.65 -13.55
C MET A 1 -18.47 -25.97 -14.23
N LYS A 2 -18.04 -26.30 -15.46
CA LYS A 2 -18.47 -27.56 -16.14
C LYS A 2 -18.18 -28.83 -15.31
N ARG A 3 -17.03 -28.90 -14.65
CA ARG A 3 -16.68 -30.03 -13.75
C ARG A 3 -17.62 -30.20 -12.55
N HIS A 4 -18.03 -29.10 -11.89
CA HIS A 4 -19.02 -29.17 -10.79
C HIS A 4 -20.40 -29.64 -11.27
N LYS A 5 -20.67 -29.59 -12.57
CA LYS A 5 -21.87 -30.11 -13.22
C LYS A 5 -21.66 -31.51 -13.83
N GLY A 6 -20.59 -32.22 -13.45
CA GLY A 6 -20.27 -33.57 -13.94
C GLY A 6 -19.67 -33.62 -15.35
N VAL A 7 -19.39 -32.49 -15.99
CA VAL A 7 -18.83 -32.45 -17.35
C VAL A 7 -17.31 -32.37 -17.30
N TRP A 8 -16.65 -33.41 -17.83
CA TRP A 8 -15.19 -33.47 -17.96
C TRP A 8 -14.73 -32.90 -19.30
N THR A 9 -13.86 -31.89 -19.27
CA THR A 9 -13.31 -31.24 -20.47
C THR A 9 -11.79 -31.31 -20.40
N LYS A 10 -11.19 -32.38 -20.95
CA LYS A 10 -9.73 -32.55 -21.01
C LYS A 10 -9.22 -32.01 -22.34
N SER A 11 -8.45 -30.92 -22.29
CA SER A 11 -7.76 -30.36 -23.44
C SER A 11 -6.50 -29.64 -22.99
N ALA A 12 -5.48 -29.60 -23.85
CA ALA A 12 -4.29 -28.75 -23.69
C ALA A 12 -4.39 -27.44 -24.49
N THR A 13 -5.39 -27.31 -25.37
CA THR A 13 -5.60 -26.11 -26.20
C THR A 13 -5.91 -24.90 -25.34
N GLY A 14 -5.16 -23.81 -25.50
CA GLY A 14 -5.36 -22.56 -24.76
C GLY A 14 -4.80 -22.58 -23.32
N PHE A 15 -4.03 -23.61 -22.96
CA PHE A 15 -3.31 -23.68 -21.69
C PHE A 15 -1.82 -23.46 -21.92
N HIS A 16 -1.20 -22.64 -21.09
CA HIS A 16 0.20 -22.23 -21.24
C HIS A 16 0.93 -22.35 -19.90
N GLU A 17 2.21 -22.72 -19.95
CA GLU A 17 3.10 -22.55 -18.79
C GLU A 17 3.35 -21.05 -18.58
N VAL A 18 3.50 -20.62 -17.33
CA VAL A 18 3.92 -19.25 -17.01
C VAL A 18 5.40 -19.01 -17.33
N ARG A 19 6.21 -20.07 -17.29
CA ARG A 19 7.65 -19.99 -17.54
C ARG A 19 7.91 -19.46 -18.96
N GLY A 20 8.82 -18.49 -19.07
CA GLY A 20 9.19 -17.83 -20.32
C GLY A 20 8.23 -16.73 -20.79
N THR A 21 7.06 -16.59 -20.15
CA THR A 21 6.12 -15.50 -20.44
C THR A 21 6.51 -14.20 -19.73
N THR A 22 5.97 -13.07 -20.19
CA THR A 22 6.20 -11.76 -19.57
C THR A 22 5.05 -11.40 -18.62
N LEU A 23 5.38 -11.11 -17.36
CA LEU A 23 4.50 -10.46 -16.40
C LEU A 23 4.72 -8.94 -16.46
N GLY A 24 3.65 -8.20 -16.73
CA GLY A 24 3.58 -6.75 -16.62
C GLY A 24 3.13 -6.33 -15.22
N ILE A 25 3.92 -5.51 -14.53
CA ILE A 25 3.57 -4.99 -13.20
C ILE A 25 3.30 -3.49 -13.31
N VAL A 26 2.11 -3.05 -12.90
CA VAL A 26 1.75 -1.62 -12.85
C VAL A 26 1.74 -1.17 -11.39
N GLY A 27 2.71 -0.35 -11.02
CA GLY A 27 3.02 0.03 -9.64
C GLY A 27 4.08 -0.88 -9.01
N TYR A 28 5.30 -0.37 -8.86
CA TYR A 28 6.46 -1.15 -8.38
C TYR A 28 6.85 -0.82 -6.94
N GLY A 29 5.83 -0.69 -6.08
CA GLY A 29 6.00 -0.47 -4.64
C GLY A 29 6.27 -1.75 -3.84
N ARG A 30 5.89 -1.75 -2.56
CA ARG A 30 6.10 -2.88 -1.63
C ARG A 30 5.54 -4.21 -2.14
N ILE A 31 4.35 -4.20 -2.75
CA ILE A 31 3.70 -5.43 -3.23
C ILE A 31 4.23 -5.81 -4.62
N GLY A 32 4.26 -4.87 -5.57
CA GLY A 32 4.71 -5.13 -6.94
C GLY A 32 6.14 -5.69 -7.00
N SER A 33 7.05 -5.16 -6.20
CA SER A 33 8.43 -5.68 -6.12
C SER A 33 8.50 -7.11 -5.57
N GLN A 34 7.67 -7.50 -4.59
CA GLN A 34 7.62 -8.88 -4.09
C GLN A 34 7.01 -9.83 -5.12
N VAL A 35 5.95 -9.39 -5.81
CA VAL A 35 5.37 -10.15 -6.93
C VAL A 35 6.41 -10.37 -8.03
N SER A 36 7.23 -9.36 -8.34
CA SER A 36 8.33 -9.47 -9.30
C SER A 36 9.30 -10.60 -8.94
N VAL A 37 9.78 -10.63 -7.70
CA VAL A 37 10.71 -11.67 -7.22
C VAL A 37 10.10 -13.07 -7.38
N LEU A 38 8.84 -13.25 -6.99
CA LEU A 38 8.15 -14.53 -7.12
C LEU A 38 7.94 -14.95 -8.59
N ALA A 39 7.62 -13.99 -9.46
CA ALA A 39 7.44 -14.24 -10.89
C ALA A 39 8.74 -14.68 -11.56
N GLU A 40 9.86 -14.04 -11.25
CA GLU A 40 11.18 -14.44 -11.76
C GLU A 40 11.59 -15.84 -11.29
N LEU A 41 11.27 -16.20 -10.03
CA LEU A 41 11.50 -17.56 -9.52
C LEU A 41 10.69 -18.64 -10.27
N LEU A 42 9.53 -18.27 -10.82
CA LEU A 42 8.72 -19.13 -11.69
C LEU A 42 9.21 -19.12 -13.16
N GLY A 43 10.32 -18.42 -13.44
CA GLY A 43 10.92 -18.31 -14.76
C GLY A 43 10.18 -17.35 -15.69
N MET A 44 9.39 -16.42 -15.16
CA MET A 44 8.78 -15.34 -15.95
C MET A 44 9.80 -14.22 -16.18
N LYS A 45 9.60 -13.46 -17.27
CA LYS A 45 10.24 -12.15 -17.46
C LYS A 45 9.36 -11.10 -16.79
N VAL A 46 9.96 -10.11 -16.14
CA VAL A 46 9.19 -9.03 -15.49
C VAL A 46 9.53 -7.68 -16.12
N ASP A 47 8.49 -7.03 -16.63
CA ASP A 47 8.54 -5.64 -17.06
C ASP A 47 7.55 -4.85 -16.19
N PHE A 48 7.91 -3.66 -15.74
CA PHE A 48 7.06 -2.87 -14.86
C PHE A 48 7.01 -1.40 -15.24
N TYR A 49 5.86 -0.80 -14.97
CA TYR A 49 5.66 0.64 -15.07
C TYR A 49 5.37 1.22 -13.69
N ASP A 50 6.12 2.25 -13.35
CA ASP A 50 5.87 3.14 -12.22
C ASP A 50 6.22 4.56 -12.65
N PRO A 51 5.38 5.59 -12.36
CA PRO A 51 5.70 6.97 -12.71
C PRO A 51 6.97 7.48 -12.00
N ILE A 52 7.39 6.84 -10.91
CA ILE A 52 8.62 7.15 -10.20
C ILE A 52 9.70 6.17 -10.69
N LYS A 53 10.91 6.69 -10.92
CA LYS A 53 12.06 5.82 -11.21
C LYS A 53 12.35 4.95 -10.00
N CYS A 54 12.30 3.64 -10.18
CA CYS A 54 12.55 2.66 -9.13
C CYS A 54 13.84 1.90 -9.44
N LEU A 55 14.57 1.50 -8.40
CA LEU A 55 15.64 0.53 -8.59
C LEU A 55 15.00 -0.86 -8.77
N PRO A 56 15.18 -1.53 -9.92
CA PRO A 56 14.65 -2.86 -10.12
C PRO A 56 15.31 -3.87 -9.18
N LEU A 57 14.57 -4.94 -8.87
CA LEU A 57 15.09 -6.11 -8.17
C LEU A 57 15.26 -7.24 -9.20
N GLY A 58 16.38 -7.96 -9.13
CA GLY A 58 16.65 -9.06 -10.05
C GLY A 58 16.83 -8.59 -11.50
N ASN A 59 16.17 -9.27 -12.43
CA ASN A 59 16.21 -8.95 -13.86
C ASN A 59 14.99 -8.13 -14.32
N ALA A 60 14.19 -7.61 -13.39
CA ALA A 60 13.02 -6.80 -13.70
C ALA A 60 13.44 -5.53 -14.44
N ARG A 61 12.66 -5.15 -15.46
CA ARG A 61 12.95 -3.97 -16.29
C ARG A 61 11.86 -2.92 -16.12
N GLN A 62 12.26 -1.70 -15.78
CA GLN A 62 11.35 -0.56 -15.82
C GLN A 62 11.12 -0.16 -17.28
N VAL A 63 9.87 0.08 -17.65
CA VAL A 63 9.47 0.66 -18.93
C VAL A 63 8.88 2.05 -18.73
N ASP A 64 8.85 2.85 -19.80
CA ASP A 64 8.58 4.28 -19.70
C ASP A 64 7.09 4.63 -19.67
N SER A 65 6.21 3.70 -20.04
CA SER A 65 4.76 3.94 -20.14
C SER A 65 3.91 2.75 -19.74
N LEU A 66 2.66 3.02 -19.36
CA LEU A 66 1.65 2.00 -19.09
C LEU A 66 1.36 1.18 -20.35
N GLU A 67 1.27 1.86 -21.49
CA GLU A 67 0.96 1.27 -22.80
C GLU A 67 2.00 0.22 -23.18
N GLU A 68 3.28 0.50 -22.96
CA GLU A 68 4.37 -0.45 -23.25
C GLU A 68 4.22 -1.74 -22.45
N VAL A 69 3.89 -1.66 -21.14
CA VAL A 69 3.62 -2.84 -20.30
C VAL A 69 2.46 -3.65 -20.88
N LEU A 70 1.35 -2.97 -21.22
CA LEU A 70 0.13 -3.62 -21.71
C LEU A 70 0.38 -4.36 -23.02
N GLU A 71 1.13 -3.75 -23.95
CA GLU A 71 1.41 -4.30 -25.27
C GLU A 71 2.37 -5.50 -25.22
N MET A 72 3.26 -5.55 -24.23
CA MET A 72 4.28 -6.59 -24.14
C MET A 72 3.94 -7.75 -23.20
N ALA A 73 3.06 -7.55 -22.23
CA ALA A 73 2.81 -8.54 -21.18
C ALA A 73 1.83 -9.65 -21.60
N ASN A 74 2.09 -10.88 -21.17
CA ASN A 74 1.14 -12.00 -21.25
C ASN A 74 0.12 -11.98 -20.10
N ALA A 75 0.51 -11.41 -18.96
CA ALA A 75 -0.37 -11.10 -17.85
C ALA A 75 0.01 -9.76 -17.24
N VAL A 76 -0.97 -8.96 -16.83
CA VAL A 76 -0.76 -7.66 -16.20
C VAL A 76 -1.35 -7.69 -14.80
N THR A 77 -0.60 -7.24 -13.80
CA THR A 77 -1.05 -7.13 -12.42
C THR A 77 -0.93 -5.70 -11.91
N LEU A 78 -2.01 -5.21 -11.30
CA LEU A 78 -2.09 -3.85 -10.77
C LEU A 78 -1.75 -3.82 -9.28
N HIS A 79 -0.88 -2.89 -8.90
CA HIS A 79 -0.42 -2.65 -7.52
C HIS A 79 -0.28 -1.14 -7.24
N VAL A 80 -1.26 -0.37 -7.71
CA VAL A 80 -1.29 1.10 -7.60
C VAL A 80 -2.15 1.60 -6.43
N PRO A 81 -1.85 2.78 -5.86
CA PRO A 81 -2.74 3.43 -4.89
C PRO A 81 -4.04 3.91 -5.55
N ALA A 82 -5.05 4.22 -4.73
CA ALA A 82 -6.29 4.85 -5.21
C ALA A 82 -6.09 6.36 -5.30
N THR A 83 -5.93 6.88 -6.51
CA THR A 83 -5.75 8.32 -6.79
C THR A 83 -6.62 8.72 -7.99
N THR A 84 -6.71 10.02 -8.25
CA THR A 84 -7.39 10.53 -9.46
C THR A 84 -6.73 10.03 -10.74
N THR A 85 -5.40 9.89 -10.76
CA THR A 85 -4.63 9.41 -11.91
C THR A 85 -4.80 7.92 -12.16
N THR A 86 -4.95 7.10 -11.11
CA THR A 86 -5.10 5.65 -11.26
C THR A 86 -6.57 5.23 -11.44
N ASN A 87 -7.51 6.13 -11.15
CA ASN A 87 -8.93 5.90 -11.36
C ASN A 87 -9.24 5.66 -12.84
N LYS A 88 -9.79 4.48 -13.16
CA LYS A 88 -10.10 4.05 -14.53
C LYS A 88 -8.90 4.12 -15.50
N MET A 89 -7.67 4.00 -14.97
CA MET A 89 -6.48 3.89 -15.82
C MET A 89 -6.53 2.65 -16.71
N ILE A 90 -7.23 1.59 -16.26
CA ILE A 90 -7.62 0.47 -17.11
C ILE A 90 -9.03 0.72 -17.61
N ASN A 91 -9.14 1.04 -18.90
CA ASN A 91 -10.36 1.35 -19.62
C ASN A 91 -10.41 0.54 -20.94
N ARG A 92 -11.37 0.85 -21.81
CA ARG A 92 -11.55 0.16 -23.08
C ARG A 92 -10.31 0.29 -23.97
N GLU A 93 -9.75 1.48 -24.04
CA GLU A 93 -8.62 1.82 -24.90
C GLU A 93 -7.35 1.09 -24.43
N THR A 94 -7.09 1.05 -23.13
CA THR A 94 -5.93 0.33 -22.58
C THR A 94 -6.10 -1.19 -22.66
N ILE A 95 -7.32 -1.71 -22.45
CA ILE A 95 -7.59 -3.14 -22.62
C ILE A 95 -7.36 -3.56 -24.07
N ALA A 96 -7.74 -2.72 -25.04
CA ALA A 96 -7.53 -3.00 -26.46
C ALA A 96 -6.04 -3.04 -26.87
N ARG A 97 -5.13 -2.52 -26.05
CA ARG A 97 -3.68 -2.62 -26.26
C ARG A 97 -3.08 -3.91 -25.72
N MET A 98 -3.79 -4.61 -24.85
CA MET A 98 -3.30 -5.88 -24.30
C MET A 98 -3.21 -6.93 -25.40
N LYS A 99 -2.24 -7.84 -25.30
CA LYS A 99 -2.15 -8.99 -26.20
C LYS A 99 -3.44 -9.80 -26.17
N ASP A 100 -3.82 -10.35 -27.32
CA ASP A 100 -4.91 -11.32 -27.39
C ASP A 100 -4.61 -12.52 -26.48
N GLY A 101 -5.56 -12.85 -25.61
CA GLY A 101 -5.41 -13.89 -24.60
C GLY A 101 -4.62 -13.50 -23.35
N ALA A 102 -4.19 -12.24 -23.22
CA ALA A 102 -3.55 -11.76 -22.00
C ALA A 102 -4.52 -11.76 -20.81
N SER A 103 -3.96 -11.96 -19.62
CA SER A 103 -4.71 -11.92 -18.36
C SER A 103 -4.53 -10.59 -17.64
N LEU A 104 -5.59 -10.08 -17.01
CA LEU A 104 -5.53 -8.91 -16.13
C LEU A 104 -5.85 -9.33 -14.70
N VAL A 105 -5.02 -8.92 -13.75
CA VAL A 105 -5.20 -9.14 -12.31
C VAL A 105 -5.29 -7.80 -11.61
N ASN A 106 -6.40 -7.54 -10.93
CA ASN A 106 -6.55 -6.37 -10.08
C ASN A 106 -6.94 -6.80 -8.66
N ASN A 107 -5.92 -6.91 -7.81
CA ASN A 107 -6.06 -7.10 -6.36
C ASN A 107 -5.62 -5.83 -5.59
N ALA A 108 -5.56 -4.68 -6.27
CA ALA A 108 -5.13 -3.44 -5.67
C ALA A 108 -6.31 -2.62 -5.18
N ARG A 109 -7.14 -2.11 -6.09
CA ARG A 109 -8.21 -1.14 -5.77
C ARG A 109 -9.42 -1.35 -6.67
N GLY A 110 -10.61 -1.18 -6.12
CA GLY A 110 -11.88 -1.30 -6.82
C GLY A 110 -13.05 -0.78 -6.00
N THR A 111 -14.25 -0.87 -6.57
CA THR A 111 -15.50 -0.62 -5.83
C THR A 111 -15.95 -1.91 -5.17
N GLU A 112 -16.25 -1.85 -3.88
CA GLU A 112 -16.61 -3.00 -3.07
C GLU A 112 -17.98 -2.79 -2.42
N PRO A 113 -18.69 -3.87 -2.04
CA PRO A 113 -19.88 -3.76 -1.21
C PRO A 113 -19.57 -3.03 0.10
N ALA A 114 -20.52 -2.25 0.61
CA ALA A 114 -20.29 -1.44 1.81
C ALA A 114 -20.26 -2.30 3.09
N LYS A 115 -20.92 -3.47 3.07
CA LYS A 115 -21.02 -4.37 4.21
C LYS A 115 -20.84 -5.82 3.83
N ASN A 116 -20.38 -6.60 4.80
CA ASN A 116 -20.33 -8.06 4.68
C ASN A 116 -21.74 -8.63 4.44
N GLY A 117 -21.84 -9.51 3.45
CA GLY A 117 -23.10 -10.15 3.05
C GLY A 117 -23.89 -9.37 2.01
N GLU A 118 -23.51 -8.13 1.68
CA GLU A 118 -24.12 -7.42 0.55
C GLU A 118 -23.68 -8.06 -0.79
N PRO A 119 -24.60 -8.14 -1.77
CA PRO A 119 -24.26 -8.71 -3.06
C PRO A 119 -23.27 -7.82 -3.79
N PHE A 120 -22.19 -8.44 -4.28
CA PHE A 120 -21.32 -7.79 -5.27
C PHE A 120 -21.95 -7.92 -6.66
N ASP A 121 -22.56 -6.84 -7.13
CA ASP A 121 -23.16 -6.75 -8.46
C ASP A 121 -22.15 -6.18 -9.46
N THR A 122 -21.79 -6.99 -10.45
CA THR A 122 -20.80 -6.64 -11.48
C THR A 122 -21.09 -7.39 -12.76
N LEU A 123 -20.85 -6.73 -13.90
CA LEU A 123 -20.94 -7.32 -15.24
C LEU A 123 -19.97 -8.49 -15.43
N LEU A 124 -18.95 -8.61 -14.57
CA LEU A 124 -17.99 -9.70 -14.61
C LEU A 124 -18.51 -11.01 -14.02
N ARG A 125 -19.64 -10.97 -13.29
CA ARG A 125 -20.19 -12.14 -12.62
C ARG A 125 -20.71 -13.14 -13.64
N GLY A 126 -20.30 -14.40 -13.50
CA GLY A 126 -20.72 -15.50 -14.37
C GLY A 126 -19.90 -15.67 -15.65
N LEU A 127 -18.94 -14.77 -15.93
CA LEU A 127 -18.02 -14.95 -17.04
C LEU A 127 -17.09 -16.16 -16.79
N PRO A 128 -16.85 -17.02 -17.81
CA PRO A 128 -16.23 -18.33 -17.61
C PRO A 128 -14.75 -18.31 -17.20
N ASN A 129 -14.04 -17.20 -17.46
CA ASN A 129 -12.61 -17.03 -17.22
C ASN A 129 -12.32 -15.87 -16.27
N VAL A 130 -13.28 -15.50 -15.42
CA VAL A 130 -13.09 -14.47 -14.40
C VAL A 130 -13.07 -15.12 -13.03
N ILE A 131 -12.04 -14.79 -12.25
CA ILE A 131 -11.94 -15.14 -10.84
C ILE A 131 -12.31 -13.90 -10.04
N LEU A 132 -13.36 -14.02 -9.22
CA LEU A 132 -13.77 -12.99 -8.27
C LEU A 132 -13.45 -13.48 -6.86
N THR A 133 -12.68 -12.70 -6.11
CA THR A 133 -12.37 -12.95 -4.70
C THR A 133 -13.00 -11.86 -3.84
N PRO A 134 -13.58 -12.19 -2.67
CA PRO A 134 -14.27 -11.22 -1.84
C PRO A 134 -13.31 -10.35 -1.01
N HIS A 135 -12.44 -9.58 -1.69
CA HIS A 135 -11.42 -8.70 -1.09
C HIS A 135 -10.56 -9.37 0.00
N ILE A 136 -10.10 -10.59 -0.28
CA ILE A 136 -9.30 -11.39 0.66
C ILE A 136 -7.79 -11.32 0.40
N GLY A 137 -7.32 -10.37 -0.42
CA GLY A 137 -5.92 -10.31 -0.88
C GLY A 137 -4.88 -10.20 0.25
N GLY A 138 -5.26 -9.60 1.38
CA GLY A 138 -4.44 -9.51 2.61
C GLY A 138 -5.06 -10.23 3.81
N SER A 139 -6.08 -11.07 3.61
CA SER A 139 -6.83 -11.70 4.71
C SER A 139 -6.22 -13.02 5.15
N THR A 140 -4.97 -13.00 5.60
CA THR A 140 -4.25 -14.18 6.14
C THR A 140 -3.86 -13.99 7.60
N GLU A 141 -3.64 -15.10 8.32
CA GLU A 141 -3.22 -15.06 9.73
C GLU A 141 -1.86 -14.37 9.92
N GLU A 142 -0.94 -14.58 8.99
CA GLU A 142 0.37 -13.92 8.97
C GLU A 142 0.23 -12.42 8.75
N THR A 143 -0.72 -12.00 7.90
CA THR A 143 -1.02 -10.58 7.69
C THR A 143 -1.57 -9.96 8.96
N GLN A 144 -2.48 -10.65 9.67
CA GLN A 144 -3.00 -10.18 10.95
C GLN A 144 -1.90 -10.07 12.02
N ALA A 145 -0.98 -11.04 12.07
CA ALA A 145 0.17 -11.00 12.98
C ALA A 145 1.09 -9.81 12.68
N ASN A 146 1.38 -9.56 11.40
CA ASN A 146 2.19 -8.41 10.97
C ASN A 146 1.52 -7.07 11.29
N ILE A 147 0.20 -6.96 11.05
CA ILE A 147 -0.59 -5.76 11.41
C ILE A 147 -0.53 -5.53 12.92
N ALA A 148 -0.69 -6.59 13.72
CA ALA A 148 -0.64 -6.49 15.18
C ALA A 148 0.71 -5.94 15.65
N VAL A 149 1.82 -6.48 15.14
CA VAL A 149 3.17 -6.00 15.46
C VAL A 149 3.38 -4.55 15.00
N GLU A 150 2.96 -4.21 13.78
CA GLU A 150 3.12 -2.86 13.23
C GLU A 150 2.35 -1.82 14.06
N VAL A 151 1.07 -2.07 14.36
CA VAL A 151 0.22 -1.15 15.13
C VAL A 151 0.71 -1.05 16.57
N ALA A 152 1.03 -2.18 17.22
CA ALA A 152 1.57 -2.16 18.58
C ALA A 152 2.88 -1.36 18.66
N SER A 153 3.78 -1.52 17.68
CA SER A 153 5.04 -0.77 17.62
C SER A 153 4.79 0.73 17.47
N LYS A 154 3.82 1.15 16.64
CA LYS A 154 3.44 2.57 16.49
C LYS A 154 2.89 3.14 17.79
N LEU A 155 2.05 2.40 18.51
CA LEU A 155 1.52 2.82 19.82
C LEU A 155 2.65 2.97 20.86
N VAL A 156 3.57 2.01 20.93
CA VAL A 156 4.72 2.08 21.84
C VAL A 156 5.61 3.29 21.52
N ARG A 157 5.90 3.56 20.24
CA ARG A 157 6.66 4.74 19.83
C ARG A 157 5.92 6.04 20.14
N TYR A 158 4.61 6.10 19.93
CA TYR A 158 3.83 7.28 20.29
C TYR A 158 3.87 7.53 21.81
N ILE A 159 3.64 6.50 22.64
CA ILE A 159 3.61 6.62 24.10
C ILE A 159 4.99 7.02 24.66
N ASN A 160 6.06 6.40 24.17
CA ASN A 160 7.40 6.60 24.73
C ASN A 160 8.15 7.79 24.11
N GLU A 161 7.92 8.08 22.83
CA GLU A 161 8.72 9.05 22.06
C GLU A 161 7.89 10.23 21.54
N GLY A 162 6.56 10.13 21.50
CA GLY A 162 5.67 11.11 20.90
C GLY A 162 5.66 11.10 19.36
N SER A 163 6.18 10.05 18.72
CA SER A 163 6.24 9.94 17.26
C SER A 163 4.86 9.69 16.66
N THR A 164 4.52 10.43 15.61
CA THR A 164 3.27 10.30 14.85
C THR A 164 3.52 9.94 13.39
N THR A 165 4.73 9.48 13.05
CA THR A 165 5.10 9.05 11.70
C THR A 165 4.12 7.99 11.19
N THR A 166 3.68 8.12 9.93
CA THR A 166 2.65 7.27 9.30
C THR A 166 1.24 7.34 9.91
N SER A 167 0.96 8.32 10.76
CA SER A 167 -0.41 8.59 11.22
C SER A 167 -1.30 9.04 10.06
N THR A 168 -2.57 8.65 10.09
CA THR A 168 -3.53 8.98 9.03
C THR A 168 -4.34 10.24 9.31
N ASN A 169 -4.37 10.70 10.56
CA ASN A 169 -5.24 11.80 11.00
C ASN A 169 -4.54 12.83 11.88
N THR A 170 -3.23 12.73 12.06
CA THR A 170 -2.43 13.71 12.79
C THR A 170 -1.18 14.07 11.98
N PRO A 171 -0.62 15.28 12.15
CA PRO A 171 0.63 15.65 11.50
C PRO A 171 1.73 14.64 11.80
N GLU A 172 2.51 14.29 10.79
CA GLU A 172 3.63 13.37 10.94
C GLU A 172 4.82 14.06 11.61
N ILE A 173 5.25 13.51 12.75
CA ILE A 173 6.40 13.96 13.51
C ILE A 173 7.27 12.75 13.78
N ASP A 174 8.47 12.76 13.20
CA ASP A 174 9.52 11.82 13.57
C ASP A 174 10.40 12.43 14.66
N MET A 175 10.82 11.60 15.59
CA MET A 175 11.40 12.03 16.84
C MET A 175 12.75 11.36 17.04
N LEU A 176 13.76 12.16 17.36
CA LEU A 176 15.06 11.64 17.79
C LEU A 176 14.93 10.90 19.13
N PRO A 177 15.85 9.99 19.47
CA PRO A 177 15.88 9.38 20.80
C PRO A 177 15.96 10.42 21.93
N ILE A 178 15.34 10.13 23.07
CA ILE A 178 15.40 10.99 24.26
C ILE A 178 16.84 10.98 24.79
N ARG A 179 17.43 12.17 25.01
CA ARG A 179 18.77 12.31 25.58
C ARG A 179 18.76 12.03 27.08
N THR A 180 19.88 11.54 27.61
CA THR A 180 20.05 11.32 29.06
C THR A 180 19.80 12.62 29.85
N ASN A 181 19.00 12.54 30.91
CA ASN A 181 18.65 13.68 31.78
C ASN A 181 17.86 14.81 31.09
N SER A 182 17.06 14.48 30.07
CA SER A 182 16.13 15.38 29.39
C SER A 182 14.67 14.96 29.60
N MET A 183 13.75 15.92 29.47
CA MET A 183 12.31 15.66 29.38
C MET A 183 11.80 16.08 28.01
N ARG A 184 10.89 15.26 27.48
CA ARG A 184 10.13 15.57 26.28
C ARG A 184 8.69 15.92 26.64
N ILE A 185 8.19 16.98 26.03
CA ILE A 185 6.79 17.37 26.12
C ILE A 185 6.23 17.44 24.71
N LEU A 186 5.16 16.66 24.46
CA LEU A 186 4.37 16.75 23.24
C LEU A 186 3.18 17.68 23.50
N HIS A 187 3.01 18.70 22.67
CA HIS A 187 1.91 19.65 22.76
C HIS A 187 1.06 19.61 21.49
N MET A 188 -0.17 19.12 21.62
CA MET A 188 -1.19 19.12 20.58
C MET A 188 -2.15 20.28 20.78
N HIS A 189 -2.42 21.05 19.73
CA HIS A 189 -3.26 22.23 19.82
C HIS A 189 -4.00 22.50 18.50
N HIS A 190 -5.10 23.26 18.60
CA HIS A 190 -5.76 23.83 17.42
C HIS A 190 -4.86 24.88 16.75
N ASN A 191 -5.00 25.00 15.43
CA ASN A 191 -4.29 26.01 14.65
C ASN A 191 -4.84 27.44 14.85
N VAL A 192 -4.63 28.03 16.02
CA VAL A 192 -5.03 29.41 16.34
C VAL A 192 -3.80 30.32 16.52
N PRO A 193 -3.84 31.59 16.05
CA PRO A 193 -2.73 32.53 16.25
C PRO A 193 -2.38 32.72 17.73
N GLY A 194 -1.08 32.86 18.03
CA GLY A 194 -0.58 33.12 19.40
C GLY A 194 -0.19 31.87 20.20
N VAL A 195 -0.50 30.65 19.74
CA VAL A 195 -0.04 29.40 20.41
C VAL A 195 1.49 29.22 20.33
N SER A 196 2.11 29.89 19.36
CA SER A 196 3.56 30.00 19.20
C SER A 196 4.16 31.27 19.81
N ASP A 197 3.38 32.03 20.61
CA ASP A 197 3.92 33.21 21.28
C ASP A 197 4.98 32.79 22.33
N PRO A 198 6.19 33.39 22.31
CA PRO A 198 7.24 33.12 23.29
C PRO A 198 6.81 33.28 24.76
N GLU A 199 5.80 34.09 25.06
CA GLU A 199 5.25 34.22 26.43
C GLU A 199 4.41 33.00 26.83
N VAL A 200 3.65 32.43 25.89
CA VAL A 200 2.87 31.19 26.09
C VAL A 200 3.81 30.00 26.22
N GLU A 201 4.93 29.98 25.49
CA GLU A 201 6.01 28.99 25.66
C GLU A 201 6.63 29.05 27.06
N LYS A 202 6.91 30.25 27.57
CA LYS A 202 7.40 30.46 28.94
C LYS A 202 6.37 30.01 29.99
N PHE A 203 5.07 30.20 29.72
CA PHE A 203 4.00 29.72 30.61
C PHE A 203 3.92 28.19 30.63
N HIS A 204 3.94 27.53 29.47
CA HIS A 204 3.98 26.06 29.39
C HIS A 204 5.23 25.48 30.09
N ALA A 205 6.39 26.11 29.91
CA ALA A 205 7.60 25.75 30.63
C ALA A 205 7.45 25.91 32.15
N LYS A 206 6.80 27.00 32.62
CA LYS A 206 6.53 27.30 34.03
C LYS A 206 5.56 26.34 34.71
N VAL A 207 4.48 25.94 34.04
CA VAL A 207 3.48 24.99 34.58
C VAL A 207 4.13 23.62 34.84
N VAL A 208 5.05 23.20 33.98
CA VAL A 208 5.76 21.92 34.12
C VAL A 208 6.96 22.00 35.10
N THR A 209 7.55 23.17 35.33
CA THR A 209 8.70 23.31 36.25
C THR A 209 8.36 23.11 37.73
N ARG A 210 7.08 23.06 38.11
CA ARG A 210 6.69 22.86 39.52
C ARG A 210 7.00 21.44 40.02
N GLU A 211 7.27 20.47 39.13
CA GLU A 211 7.60 19.08 39.51
C GLU A 211 9.03 18.60 39.20
N LEU A 212 9.86 19.35 38.44
CA LEU A 212 11.09 18.79 37.86
C LEU A 212 12.36 19.58 38.20
N LYS A 213 12.80 19.51 39.46
CA LYS A 213 14.03 20.15 39.95
C LYS A 213 15.35 19.45 39.54
N LYS A 214 15.33 18.41 38.69
CA LYS A 214 16.52 17.59 38.37
C LYS A 214 16.91 17.55 36.88
N ILE A 215 16.16 18.18 35.98
CA ILE A 215 16.31 18.03 34.52
C ILE A 215 17.15 19.17 33.93
N LYS A 216 18.09 18.84 33.04
CA LYS A 216 19.03 19.81 32.44
C LYS A 216 18.52 20.43 31.14
N GLU A 217 17.70 19.71 30.36
CA GLU A 217 17.16 20.17 29.08
C GLU A 217 15.68 19.74 28.90
N THR A 218 14.84 20.64 28.39
CA THR A 218 13.44 20.37 28.02
C THR A 218 13.24 20.68 26.54
N ILE A 219 12.65 19.73 25.80
CA ILE A 219 12.38 19.88 24.36
C ILE A 219 10.86 19.91 24.16
N PHE A 220 10.36 20.99 23.56
CA PHE A 220 8.96 21.14 23.14
C PHE A 220 8.81 20.68 21.69
N VAL A 221 7.85 19.78 21.46
CA VAL A 221 7.49 19.36 20.10
C VAL A 221 6.00 19.58 19.89
N ARG A 222 5.65 20.21 18.76
CA ARG A 222 4.31 20.68 18.44
C ARG A 222 3.71 19.91 17.29
N ALA A 223 2.47 19.46 17.47
CA ALA A 223 1.62 18.94 16.41
C ALA A 223 0.37 19.83 16.28
N ILE A 224 0.13 20.37 15.09
CA ILE A 224 -1.02 21.25 14.79
C ILE A 224 -2.17 20.37 14.31
N ILE A 225 -3.28 20.32 15.03
CA ILE A 225 -4.50 19.56 14.65
C ILE A 225 -5.54 20.50 14.04
#